data_AF-A0A828T450-F1
#
_entry.id   AF-A0A828T450-F1
#
_cell.length_a   1.000
_cell.length_b   1.000
_cell.length_c   1.000
_cell.angle_alpha   90.00
_cell.angle_beta   90.00
_cell.angle_gamma   90.00
#
_symmetry.space_group_name_H-M   'P 1'
#
loop_
_entity.id
_entity.type
_entity.pdbx_description
1 polymer ?
#
loop_
_entity_poly.entity_id
_entity_poly.type
_entity_poly.pdbx_seq_one_letter_code
_entity_poly.pdbx_strand_id
1 'polypeptide(L)'
;MTSEGLITAKEGITLEEAKRVLAKARKEKLPIVDDEGNLTGLITIKDIEKQIKYPLSAKDSQGRLLCGAAIGITANCLERVDALVKAKVDVIVMDSAHGHSANVLRTVRMVKEKYPDLQVIAGNVATGEAAKALIEAGVDAVKVGIGPGSICTTRVVAGIGVPQITAVMDCYNVAKEYGVPIIADGGIKYSGDMTKAIAAGANVCMMGSIFAGCDESPGTFELYQGRKYKVYRGMGSIAAMENGSKDRYFQENAKKLVPEGVEGRVAYKGTVEDTVFQLMGGLRSGMGYCGTHTIEELKSNGRFIKISAASLKESHPHDIHITKEAPNYSVDE
;
A
#
# COMPACT_ATOMS: atom_id res chain seq x y z
N MET A 1 -22.36 -37.39 -0.98
CA MET A 1 -22.82 -36.02 -0.66
C MET A 1 -24.19 -36.13 -0.02
N THR A 2 -24.45 -35.40 1.06
CA THR A 2 -25.73 -35.45 1.79
C THR A 2 -26.75 -34.55 1.09
N SER A 3 -27.87 -35.11 0.63
CA SER A 3 -28.95 -34.39 -0.06
C SER A 3 -30.10 -33.97 0.86
N GLU A 4 -30.11 -34.45 2.11
CA GLU A 4 -31.20 -34.24 3.06
C GLU A 4 -30.72 -33.51 4.32
N GLY A 5 -31.62 -32.76 4.98
CA GLY A 5 -31.33 -32.07 6.23
C GLY A 5 -30.39 -30.86 6.11
N LEU A 6 -30.30 -30.26 4.92
CA LEU A 6 -29.58 -29.00 4.72
C LEU A 6 -30.38 -27.87 5.38
N ILE A 7 -29.72 -27.13 6.25
CA ILE A 7 -30.28 -25.95 6.90
C ILE A 7 -29.94 -24.77 6.01
N THR A 8 -30.97 -24.06 5.54
CA THR A 8 -30.85 -22.87 4.69
C THR A 8 -31.38 -21.63 5.41
N ALA A 9 -31.07 -20.45 4.89
CA ALA A 9 -31.66 -19.19 5.32
C ALA A 9 -32.15 -18.39 4.10
N LYS A 10 -33.08 -17.46 4.33
CA LYS A 10 -33.56 -16.55 3.28
C LYS A 10 -32.60 -15.40 3.05
N GLU A 11 -32.72 -14.78 1.87
CA GLU A 11 -32.05 -13.52 1.55
C GLU A 11 -32.33 -12.43 2.60
N GLY A 12 -31.33 -11.59 2.84
CA GLY A 12 -31.41 -10.50 3.83
C GLY A 12 -31.07 -10.91 5.27
N ILE A 13 -30.74 -12.18 5.54
CA ILE A 13 -30.26 -12.60 6.87
C ILE A 13 -28.99 -11.84 7.26
N THR A 14 -28.97 -11.31 8.47
CA THR A 14 -27.78 -10.64 9.00
C THR A 14 -26.72 -11.65 9.45
N LEU A 15 -25.45 -11.24 9.54
CA LEU A 15 -24.38 -12.11 10.04
C LEU A 15 -24.63 -12.60 11.48
N GLU A 16 -25.24 -11.78 12.33
CA GLU A 16 -25.60 -12.15 13.70
C GLU A 16 -26.73 -13.20 13.75
N GLU A 17 -27.72 -13.10 12.87
CA GLU A 17 -28.76 -14.13 12.74
C GLU A 17 -28.18 -15.42 12.16
N ALA A 18 -27.35 -15.32 11.10
CA ALA A 18 -26.66 -16.46 10.50
C ALA A 18 -25.80 -17.20 11.54
N LYS A 19 -25.13 -16.47 12.43
CA LYS A 19 -24.38 -17.03 13.57
C LYS A 19 -25.27 -17.86 14.49
N ARG A 20 -26.45 -17.36 14.85
CA ARG A 20 -27.41 -18.09 15.71
C ARG A 20 -27.93 -19.35 15.02
N VAL A 21 -28.23 -19.27 13.73
CA VAL A 21 -28.68 -20.42 12.93
C VAL A 21 -27.58 -21.48 12.87
N LEU A 22 -26.35 -21.13 12.48
CA LEU A 22 -25.20 -22.04 12.41
C LEU A 22 -24.89 -22.69 13.77
N ALA A 23 -24.93 -21.91 14.86
CA ALA A 23 -24.68 -22.41 16.21
C ALA A 23 -25.76 -23.41 16.69
N LYS A 24 -27.05 -23.09 16.48
CA LYS A 24 -28.17 -23.97 16.82
C LYS A 24 -28.14 -25.26 15.99
N ALA A 25 -27.80 -25.13 14.70
CA ALA A 25 -27.68 -26.21 13.75
C ALA A 25 -26.46 -27.11 13.96
N ARG A 26 -25.43 -26.62 14.65
CA ARG A 26 -24.08 -27.22 14.72
C ARG A 26 -23.53 -27.52 13.32
N LYS A 27 -23.65 -26.55 12.41
CA LYS A 27 -23.15 -26.61 11.02
C LYS A 27 -22.18 -25.46 10.77
N GLU A 28 -21.29 -25.64 9.79
CA GLU A 28 -20.27 -24.64 9.42
C GLU A 28 -20.68 -23.78 8.22
N LYS A 29 -21.68 -24.22 7.46
CA LYS A 29 -22.12 -23.64 6.19
C LYS A 29 -23.62 -23.42 6.21
N LEU A 30 -24.05 -22.24 5.78
CA LEU A 30 -25.44 -21.83 5.69
C LEU A 30 -25.72 -21.35 4.25
N PRO A 31 -26.24 -22.22 3.37
CA PRO A 31 -26.73 -21.81 2.07
C PRO A 31 -27.87 -20.80 2.20
N ILE A 32 -27.82 -19.74 1.40
CA ILE A 32 -28.86 -18.72 1.31
C ILE A 32 -29.68 -19.00 0.06
N VAL A 33 -31.00 -19.04 0.22
CA VAL A 33 -31.94 -19.34 -0.87
C VAL A 33 -33.00 -18.25 -1.00
N ASP A 34 -33.50 -18.07 -2.22
CA ASP A 34 -34.67 -17.23 -2.49
C ASP A 34 -35.99 -17.92 -2.09
N ASP A 35 -37.13 -17.28 -2.38
CA ASP A 35 -38.46 -17.82 -2.09
C ASP A 35 -38.83 -19.06 -2.92
N GLU A 36 -38.17 -19.27 -4.07
CA GLU A 36 -38.36 -20.42 -4.95
C GLU A 36 -37.42 -21.59 -4.59
N GLY A 37 -36.49 -21.37 -3.65
CA GLY A 37 -35.51 -22.37 -3.21
C GLY A 37 -34.23 -22.41 -4.05
N ASN A 38 -34.01 -21.44 -4.94
CA ASN A 38 -32.76 -21.33 -5.70
C ASN A 38 -31.63 -20.81 -4.81
N LEU A 39 -30.41 -21.31 -5.00
CA LEU A 39 -29.24 -20.89 -4.24
C LEU A 39 -28.77 -19.50 -4.69
N THR A 40 -28.73 -18.55 -3.76
CA THR A 40 -28.30 -17.16 -4.03
C THR A 40 -27.04 -16.77 -3.26
N GLY A 41 -26.64 -17.52 -2.24
CA GLY A 41 -25.42 -17.25 -1.50
C GLY A 41 -24.99 -18.35 -0.53
N LEU A 42 -23.86 -18.12 0.16
CA LEU A 42 -23.33 -19.02 1.17
C LEU A 42 -22.64 -18.20 2.27
N ILE A 43 -23.05 -18.41 3.51
CA ILE A 43 -22.34 -17.90 4.69
C ILE A 43 -21.61 -19.04 5.36
N THR A 44 -20.36 -18.81 5.78
CA THR A 44 -19.58 -19.78 6.53
C THR A 44 -19.26 -19.28 7.93
N ILE A 45 -19.04 -20.22 8.86
CA ILE A 45 -18.58 -19.87 10.22
C ILE A 45 -17.23 -19.12 10.20
N LYS A 46 -16.39 -19.41 9.19
CA LYS A 46 -15.10 -18.75 8.99
C LYS A 46 -15.24 -17.25 8.74
N ASP A 47 -16.29 -16.82 8.03
CA ASP A 47 -16.54 -15.40 7.77
C ASP A 47 -16.81 -14.65 9.08
N ILE A 48 -17.59 -15.27 9.97
CA ILE A 48 -17.93 -14.75 11.29
C ILE A 48 -16.69 -14.72 12.20
N GLU A 49 -15.93 -15.82 12.25
CA GLU A 49 -14.69 -15.90 13.03
C GLU A 49 -13.67 -14.86 12.59
N LYS A 50 -13.51 -14.65 11.27
CA LYS A 50 -12.60 -13.64 10.73
C LYS A 50 -13.01 -12.23 11.09
N GLN A 51 -14.31 -11.91 11.09
CA GLN A 51 -14.80 -10.61 11.51
C GLN A 51 -14.54 -10.33 12.99
N ILE A 52 -14.69 -11.32 13.86
CA ILE A 52 -14.37 -11.19 15.29
C ILE A 52 -12.86 -11.05 15.49
N LYS A 53 -12.06 -11.85 14.77
CA LYS A 53 -10.60 -11.81 14.87
C LYS A 53 -10.01 -10.48 14.36
N TYR A 54 -10.57 -9.93 13.28
CA TYR A 54 -10.07 -8.73 12.62
C TYR A 54 -11.16 -7.65 12.53
N PRO A 55 -11.48 -6.97 13.66
CA PRO A 55 -12.57 -6.00 13.72
C PRO A 55 -12.28 -4.71 12.93
N LEU A 56 -11.00 -4.42 12.67
CA LEU A 56 -10.54 -3.25 11.91
C LEU A 56 -10.22 -3.58 10.44
N SER A 57 -10.71 -4.70 9.90
CA SER A 57 -10.52 -5.03 8.48
C SER A 57 -11.11 -3.96 7.57
N ALA A 58 -10.32 -3.52 6.59
CA ALA A 58 -10.79 -2.65 5.52
C ALA A 58 -11.66 -3.46 4.55
N LYS A 59 -12.95 -3.10 4.48
CA LYS A 59 -13.96 -3.83 3.70
C LYS A 59 -14.77 -2.88 2.83
N ASP A 60 -15.26 -3.38 1.70
CA ASP A 60 -16.26 -2.69 0.89
C ASP A 60 -17.66 -2.73 1.53
N SER A 61 -18.64 -2.11 0.87
CA SER A 61 -20.03 -2.08 1.33
C SER A 61 -20.71 -3.46 1.35
N GLN A 62 -20.13 -4.48 0.72
CA GLN A 62 -20.60 -5.87 0.74
C GLN A 62 -19.89 -6.71 1.81
N GLY A 63 -18.96 -6.12 2.56
CA GLY A 63 -18.20 -6.82 3.61
C GLY A 63 -16.99 -7.61 3.09
N ARG A 64 -16.64 -7.47 1.81
CA ARG A 64 -15.47 -8.11 1.18
C ARG A 64 -14.21 -7.28 1.46
N LEU A 65 -13.05 -7.92 1.54
CA LEU A 65 -11.79 -7.20 1.77
C LEU A 65 -11.44 -6.30 0.57
N LEU A 66 -10.99 -5.07 0.85
CA LEU A 66 -10.54 -4.17 -0.20
C LEU A 66 -9.27 -4.69 -0.89
N CYS A 67 -9.19 -4.52 -2.21
CA CYS A 67 -8.07 -4.91 -3.03
C CYS A 67 -7.71 -3.84 -4.06
N GLY A 68 -6.41 -3.55 -4.17
CA GLY A 68 -5.85 -2.65 -5.18
C GLY A 68 -4.98 -3.38 -6.20
N ALA A 69 -4.92 -2.88 -7.43
CA ALA A 69 -4.10 -3.47 -8.49
C ALA A 69 -3.26 -2.43 -9.25
N ALA A 70 -1.98 -2.75 -9.49
CA ALA A 70 -1.10 -1.91 -10.29
C ALA A 70 -1.35 -2.11 -11.80
N ILE A 71 -1.33 -0.99 -12.54
CA ILE A 71 -1.40 -0.93 -14.00
C ILE A 71 -0.25 -0.07 -14.54
N GLY A 72 0.30 -0.47 -15.68
CA GLY A 72 1.22 0.33 -16.47
C GLY A 72 0.49 1.26 -17.45
N ILE A 73 1.26 1.97 -18.27
CA ILE A 73 0.77 2.85 -19.35
C ILE A 73 0.90 2.23 -20.75
N THR A 74 0.92 0.90 -20.81
CA THR A 74 1.05 0.10 -22.03
C THR A 74 -0.19 0.19 -22.92
N ALA A 75 -0.07 -0.20 -24.19
CA ALA A 75 -1.19 -0.19 -25.15
C ALA A 75 -2.40 -1.04 -24.70
N ASN A 76 -2.17 -2.12 -23.94
CA ASN A 76 -3.23 -2.98 -23.41
C ASN A 76 -3.76 -2.55 -22.03
N CYS A 77 -3.46 -1.33 -21.58
CA CYS A 77 -3.87 -0.82 -20.27
C CYS A 77 -5.39 -0.96 -20.04
N LEU A 78 -6.23 -0.56 -21.00
CA LEU A 78 -7.69 -0.65 -20.86
C LEU A 78 -8.22 -2.08 -20.78
N GLU A 79 -7.58 -3.05 -21.44
CA GLU A 79 -7.98 -4.46 -21.36
C GLU A 79 -7.67 -5.03 -19.97
N ARG A 80 -6.50 -4.68 -19.42
CA ARG A 80 -6.13 -5.03 -18.04
C ARG A 80 -7.10 -4.40 -17.03
N VAL A 81 -7.45 -3.12 -17.20
CA VAL A 81 -8.44 -2.45 -16.33
C VAL A 81 -9.80 -3.13 -16.44
N ASP A 82 -10.27 -3.46 -17.65
CA ASP A 82 -11.54 -4.18 -17.85
C ASP A 82 -11.57 -5.52 -17.12
N ALA A 83 -10.50 -6.30 -17.21
CA ALA A 83 -10.39 -7.57 -16.50
C ALA A 83 -10.42 -7.39 -14.96
N LEU A 84 -9.72 -6.36 -14.44
CA LEU A 84 -9.67 -6.05 -13.01
C LEU A 84 -11.03 -5.56 -12.47
N VAL A 85 -11.73 -4.71 -13.23
CA VAL A 85 -13.08 -4.23 -12.88
C VAL A 85 -14.08 -5.39 -12.87
N LYS A 86 -14.00 -6.30 -13.84
CA LYS A 86 -14.81 -7.54 -13.85
C LYS A 86 -14.53 -8.40 -12.61
N ALA A 87 -13.28 -8.45 -12.16
CA ALA A 87 -12.86 -9.11 -10.92
C ALA A 87 -13.18 -8.30 -9.64
N LYS A 88 -13.85 -7.15 -9.75
CA LYS A 88 -14.29 -6.30 -8.63
C LYS A 88 -13.14 -5.69 -7.84
N VAL A 89 -12.08 -5.24 -8.52
CA VAL A 89 -11.04 -4.40 -7.90
C VAL A 89 -11.67 -3.10 -7.34
N ASP A 90 -11.23 -2.66 -6.17
CA ASP A 90 -11.73 -1.43 -5.55
C ASP A 90 -10.99 -0.19 -6.03
N VAL A 91 -9.69 -0.32 -6.29
CA VAL A 91 -8.81 0.76 -6.70
C VAL A 91 -7.71 0.28 -7.63
N ILE A 92 -7.38 1.08 -8.64
CA ILE A 92 -6.21 0.84 -9.50
C ILE A 92 -5.11 1.85 -9.21
N VAL A 93 -3.87 1.43 -9.40
CA VAL A 93 -2.68 2.28 -9.25
C VAL A 93 -1.97 2.39 -10.59
N MET A 94 -2.06 3.54 -11.23
CA MET A 94 -1.28 3.86 -12.43
C MET A 94 0.15 4.20 -12.02
N ASP A 95 1.06 3.25 -12.28
CA ASP A 95 2.41 3.25 -11.74
C ASP A 95 3.44 3.53 -12.84
N SER A 96 4.01 4.74 -12.81
CA SER A 96 5.08 5.16 -13.71
C SER A 96 6.23 5.78 -12.91
N ALA A 97 7.46 5.69 -13.40
CA ALA A 97 8.58 6.44 -12.81
C ALA A 97 8.40 7.97 -12.95
N HIS A 98 7.62 8.43 -13.93
CA HIS A 98 7.33 9.84 -14.14
C HIS A 98 5.83 10.10 -14.42
N GLY A 99 5.09 10.36 -13.35
CA GLY A 99 3.65 10.62 -13.38
C GLY A 99 3.23 11.91 -14.09
N HIS A 100 4.15 12.88 -14.26
CA HIS A 100 3.87 14.14 -14.96
C HIS A 100 4.00 14.02 -16.49
N SER A 101 4.20 12.82 -17.03
CA SER A 101 4.28 12.61 -18.47
C SER A 101 2.91 12.76 -19.14
N ALA A 102 2.88 13.33 -20.35
CA ALA A 102 1.64 13.48 -21.11
C ALA A 102 0.93 12.14 -21.37
N ASN A 103 1.68 11.04 -21.48
CA ASN A 103 1.12 9.70 -21.66
C ASN A 103 0.34 9.27 -20.41
N VAL A 104 0.90 9.43 -19.21
CA VAL A 104 0.20 9.14 -17.96
C VAL A 104 -1.08 9.96 -17.85
N LEU A 105 -1.01 11.28 -18.08
CA LEU A 105 -2.18 12.17 -17.98
C LEU A 105 -3.30 11.76 -18.96
N ARG A 106 -2.95 11.37 -20.20
CA ARG A 106 -3.94 10.88 -21.17
C ARG A 106 -4.54 9.53 -20.76
N THR A 107 -3.73 8.62 -20.24
CA THR A 107 -4.21 7.31 -19.79
C THR A 107 -5.14 7.43 -18.57
N VAL A 108 -4.84 8.34 -17.62
CA VAL A 108 -5.76 8.64 -16.50
C VAL A 108 -7.12 9.08 -17.02
N ARG A 109 -7.15 10.08 -17.92
CA ARG A 109 -8.40 10.58 -18.51
C ARG A 109 -9.17 9.48 -19.21
N MET A 110 -8.50 8.69 -20.04
CA MET A 110 -9.10 7.56 -20.77
C MET A 110 -9.73 6.52 -19.83
N VAL A 111 -9.07 6.20 -18.72
CA VAL A 111 -9.61 5.26 -17.73
C VAL A 111 -10.82 5.87 -17.01
N LYS A 112 -10.74 7.13 -16.55
CA LYS A 112 -11.86 7.79 -15.87
C LYS A 112 -13.05 8.05 -16.80
N GLU A 113 -12.83 8.27 -18.10
CA GLU A 113 -13.89 8.37 -19.11
C GLU A 113 -14.65 7.05 -19.26
N LYS A 114 -13.94 5.92 -19.26
CA LYS A 114 -14.56 4.58 -19.40
C LYS A 114 -15.16 4.06 -18.08
N TYR A 115 -14.52 4.36 -16.96
CA TYR A 115 -14.89 3.90 -15.62
C TYR A 115 -14.92 5.08 -14.63
N PRO A 116 -15.95 5.95 -14.69
CA PRO A 116 -16.00 7.17 -13.88
C PRO A 116 -16.00 6.90 -12.37
N ASP A 117 -16.64 5.81 -11.95
CA ASP A 117 -16.77 5.44 -10.53
C ASP A 117 -15.55 4.67 -9.98
N LEU A 118 -14.66 4.19 -10.85
CA LEU A 118 -13.47 3.47 -10.42
C LEU A 118 -12.51 4.42 -9.72
N GLN A 119 -12.01 4.02 -8.55
CA GLN A 119 -10.99 4.75 -7.83
C GLN A 119 -9.63 4.58 -8.52
N VAL A 120 -8.99 5.71 -8.85
CA VAL A 120 -7.71 5.74 -9.56
C VAL A 120 -6.67 6.50 -8.74
N ILE A 121 -5.62 5.79 -8.36
CA ILE A 121 -4.39 6.37 -7.81
C ILE A 121 -3.40 6.50 -8.98
N ALA A 122 -2.69 7.62 -9.09
CA ALA A 122 -1.60 7.72 -10.06
C ALA A 122 -0.34 8.36 -9.47
N GLY A 123 0.80 7.93 -10.01
CA GLY A 123 2.11 8.45 -9.64
C GLY A 123 3.24 7.82 -10.46
N ASN A 124 4.51 8.09 -10.14
CA ASN A 124 4.93 8.95 -9.02
C ASN A 124 5.18 10.38 -9.46
N VAL A 125 4.85 11.31 -8.56
CA VAL A 125 5.18 12.73 -8.69
C VAL A 125 5.99 13.19 -7.47
N ALA A 126 6.66 14.34 -7.59
CA ALA A 126 7.45 14.90 -6.50
C ALA A 126 7.35 16.43 -6.39
N THR A 127 6.44 17.06 -7.15
CA THR A 127 6.21 18.52 -7.14
C THR A 127 4.73 18.84 -7.14
N GLY A 128 4.38 20.04 -6.67
CA GLY A 128 2.99 20.52 -6.63
C GLY A 128 2.33 20.61 -8.02
N GLU A 129 3.07 21.03 -9.05
CA GLU A 129 2.57 21.14 -10.43
C GLU A 129 2.21 19.77 -11.00
N ALA A 130 3.05 18.77 -10.74
CA ALA A 130 2.80 17.40 -11.19
C ALA A 130 1.60 16.78 -10.46
N ALA A 131 1.45 17.06 -9.16
CA ALA A 131 0.27 16.67 -8.40
C ALA A 131 -1.00 17.34 -8.96
N LYS A 132 -0.96 18.65 -9.24
CA LYS A 132 -2.06 19.39 -9.87
C LYS A 132 -2.47 18.78 -11.20
N ALA A 133 -1.50 18.48 -12.07
CA ALA A 133 -1.77 17.91 -13.39
C ALA A 133 -2.47 16.55 -13.31
N LEU A 134 -2.11 15.71 -12.34
CA LEU A 134 -2.81 14.44 -12.09
C LEU A 134 -4.22 14.65 -11.54
N ILE A 135 -4.38 15.57 -10.58
CA ILE A 135 -5.70 15.92 -10.02
C ILE A 135 -6.65 16.41 -11.13
N GLU A 136 -6.19 17.33 -11.98
CA GLU A 136 -6.95 17.84 -13.12
C GLU A 136 -7.19 16.78 -14.20
N ALA A 137 -6.38 15.71 -14.25
CA ALA A 137 -6.64 14.56 -15.11
C ALA A 137 -7.73 13.62 -14.54
N GLY A 138 -8.10 13.77 -13.26
CA GLY A 138 -9.21 13.06 -12.62
C GLY A 138 -8.82 11.94 -11.66
N VAL A 139 -7.60 11.94 -11.10
CA VAL A 139 -7.21 10.94 -10.09
C VAL A 139 -7.95 11.16 -8.77
N ASP A 140 -8.25 10.07 -8.07
CA ASP A 140 -8.86 10.08 -6.74
C ASP A 140 -7.79 10.14 -5.63
N ALA A 141 -6.53 9.80 -5.92
CA ALA A 141 -5.38 10.09 -5.06
C ALA A 141 -4.06 10.21 -5.84
N VAL A 142 -3.11 10.95 -5.27
CA VAL A 142 -1.78 11.15 -5.86
C VAL A 142 -0.72 10.35 -5.09
N LYS A 143 0.07 9.54 -5.80
CA LYS A 143 1.22 8.80 -5.23
C LYS A 143 2.52 9.60 -5.39
N VAL A 144 3.17 9.91 -4.27
CA VAL A 144 4.26 10.88 -4.16
C VAL A 144 5.58 10.19 -3.78
N GLY A 145 6.62 10.42 -4.58
CA GLY A 145 8.00 10.05 -4.27
C GLY A 145 8.80 9.61 -5.49
N ILE A 146 9.88 10.33 -5.79
CA ILE A 146 10.82 9.98 -6.88
C ILE A 146 12.21 9.70 -6.30
N GLY A 147 12.63 8.45 -6.43
CA GLY A 147 13.89 7.94 -5.91
C GLY A 147 14.09 7.76 -4.40
N PRO A 148 13.08 7.83 -3.49
CA PRO A 148 13.32 7.67 -2.05
C PRO A 148 13.41 6.20 -1.61
N GLY A 149 13.01 5.24 -2.45
CA GLY A 149 12.95 3.83 -2.10
C GLY A 149 14.33 3.24 -1.80
N SER A 150 14.40 2.32 -0.82
CA SER A 150 15.66 1.73 -0.35
C SER A 150 16.45 0.94 -1.40
N ILE A 151 15.79 0.57 -2.50
CA ILE A 151 16.33 -0.21 -3.62
C ILE A 151 16.29 0.56 -4.94
N CYS A 152 15.93 1.84 -4.91
CA CYS A 152 15.82 2.68 -6.09
C CYS A 152 17.13 3.44 -6.29
N THR A 153 17.62 3.43 -7.51
CA THR A 153 18.85 4.15 -7.90
C THR A 153 18.58 5.30 -8.86
N THR A 154 17.33 5.66 -9.14
CA THR A 154 16.93 6.79 -10.00
C THR A 154 17.71 8.08 -9.70
N ARG A 155 17.89 8.45 -8.43
CA ARG A 155 18.66 9.66 -8.06
C ARG A 155 20.13 9.59 -8.44
N VAL A 156 20.70 8.39 -8.40
CA VAL A 156 22.13 8.16 -8.65
C VAL A 156 22.37 7.99 -10.16
N VAL A 157 21.56 7.16 -10.82
CA VAL A 157 21.73 6.78 -12.22
C VAL A 157 21.20 7.86 -13.16
N ALA A 158 20.01 8.40 -12.89
CA ALA A 158 19.38 9.42 -13.74
C ALA A 158 19.58 10.85 -13.20
N GLY A 159 20.08 11.02 -11.98
CA GLY A 159 20.32 12.35 -11.38
C GLY A 159 19.04 13.09 -10.95
N ILE A 160 17.88 12.42 -10.91
CA ILE A 160 16.57 13.05 -10.72
C ILE A 160 15.92 12.59 -9.42
N GLY A 161 15.35 13.53 -8.66
CA GLY A 161 14.52 13.24 -7.49
C GLY A 161 14.38 14.45 -6.56
N VAL A 162 13.53 14.33 -5.54
CA VAL A 162 13.28 15.37 -4.52
C VAL A 162 13.30 14.70 -3.14
N PRO A 163 13.95 15.28 -2.10
CA PRO A 163 13.88 14.76 -0.74
C PRO A 163 12.43 14.48 -0.30
N GLN A 164 12.17 13.30 0.25
CA GLN A 164 10.80 12.76 0.34
C GLN A 164 9.86 13.64 1.19
N ILE A 165 10.33 14.18 2.32
CA ILE A 165 9.51 15.07 3.15
C ILE A 165 9.14 16.34 2.39
N THR A 166 10.09 16.93 1.65
CA THR A 166 9.83 18.09 0.79
C THR A 166 8.82 17.75 -0.31
N ALA A 167 9.01 16.62 -1.00
CA ALA A 167 8.08 16.17 -2.04
C ALA A 167 6.64 16.01 -1.53
N VAL A 168 6.49 15.41 -0.34
CA VAL A 168 5.18 15.25 0.33
C VAL A 168 4.58 16.61 0.68
N MET A 169 5.35 17.52 1.30
CA MET A 169 4.86 18.87 1.65
C MET A 169 4.44 19.67 0.41
N ASP A 170 5.24 19.65 -0.65
CA ASP A 170 4.98 20.38 -1.89
C ASP A 170 3.72 19.85 -2.59
N CYS A 171 3.57 18.53 -2.69
CA CYS A 171 2.37 17.92 -3.28
C CYS A 171 1.13 18.18 -2.41
N TYR A 172 1.24 18.07 -1.08
CA TYR A 172 0.13 18.31 -0.15
C TYR A 172 -0.38 19.74 -0.22
N ASN A 173 0.52 20.72 -0.33
CA ASN A 173 0.15 22.13 -0.39
C ASN A 173 -0.81 22.44 -1.53
N VAL A 174 -0.69 21.73 -2.65
CA VAL A 174 -1.63 21.82 -3.77
C VAL A 174 -2.83 20.90 -3.55
N ALA A 175 -2.60 19.62 -3.26
CA ALA A 175 -3.65 18.61 -3.22
C ALA A 175 -4.77 18.91 -2.20
N LYS A 176 -4.43 19.55 -1.08
CA LYS A 176 -5.39 19.97 -0.06
C LYS A 176 -6.43 20.98 -0.56
N GLU A 177 -6.08 21.82 -1.53
CA GLU A 177 -7.01 22.80 -2.13
C GLU A 177 -8.12 22.12 -2.94
N TYR A 178 -7.86 20.91 -3.42
CA TYR A 178 -8.78 20.09 -4.20
C TYR A 178 -9.45 18.98 -3.37
N GLY A 179 -9.08 18.83 -2.09
CA GLY A 179 -9.55 17.74 -1.25
C GLY A 179 -9.06 16.36 -1.69
N VAL A 180 -8.00 16.28 -2.51
CA VAL A 180 -7.46 15.00 -3.01
C VAL A 180 -6.38 14.47 -2.07
N PRO A 181 -6.49 13.23 -1.57
CA PRO A 181 -5.49 12.65 -0.68
C PRO A 181 -4.18 12.33 -1.40
N ILE A 182 -3.07 12.34 -0.65
CA ILE A 182 -1.76 11.95 -1.15
C ILE A 182 -1.19 10.74 -0.40
N ILE A 183 -0.39 9.95 -1.10
CA ILE A 183 0.30 8.75 -0.60
C ILE A 183 1.80 8.99 -0.61
N ALA A 184 2.46 8.89 0.55
CA ALA A 184 3.92 8.91 0.61
C ALA A 184 4.48 7.52 0.26
N ASP A 185 5.16 7.39 -0.88
CA ASP A 185 5.69 6.11 -1.39
C ASP A 185 7.22 6.06 -1.32
N GLY A 186 7.72 5.19 -0.44
CA GLY A 186 9.16 4.92 -0.27
C GLY A 186 9.88 5.81 0.75
N GLY A 187 11.08 5.36 1.16
CA GLY A 187 11.97 6.08 2.09
C GLY A 187 11.67 5.91 3.58
N ILE A 188 10.61 5.19 3.93
CA ILE A 188 10.22 4.91 5.33
C ILE A 188 10.99 3.70 5.83
N LYS A 189 11.81 3.90 6.87
CA LYS A 189 12.60 2.83 7.50
C LYS A 189 12.03 2.45 8.86
N TYR A 190 11.61 3.45 9.62
CA TYR A 190 11.10 3.31 10.97
C TYR A 190 9.66 3.85 11.09
N SER A 191 8.93 3.42 12.11
CA SER A 191 7.57 3.93 12.37
C SER A 191 7.53 5.45 12.57
N GLY A 192 8.60 6.04 13.13
CA GLY A 192 8.73 7.50 13.23
C GLY A 192 8.79 8.22 11.88
N ASP A 193 9.28 7.58 10.82
CA ASP A 193 9.28 8.16 9.47
C ASP A 193 7.87 8.21 8.89
N MET A 194 7.03 7.21 9.21
CA MET A 194 5.60 7.21 8.86
C MET A 194 4.86 8.36 9.56
N THR A 195 5.12 8.58 10.85
CA THR A 195 4.58 9.74 11.59
C THR A 195 4.98 11.06 10.93
N LYS A 196 6.27 11.21 10.56
CA LYS A 196 6.76 12.42 9.88
C LYS A 196 6.11 12.60 8.51
N ALA A 197 5.95 11.53 7.72
CA ALA A 197 5.31 11.61 6.41
C ALA A 197 3.83 12.05 6.53
N ILE A 198 3.11 11.53 7.52
CA ILE A 198 1.72 11.94 7.78
C ILE A 198 1.68 13.41 8.25
N ALA A 199 2.50 13.79 9.23
CA ALA A 199 2.59 15.19 9.68
C ALA A 199 3.03 16.17 8.58
N ALA A 200 3.74 15.69 7.55
CA ALA A 200 4.12 16.47 6.38
C ALA A 200 2.98 16.65 5.35
N GLY A 201 1.85 15.94 5.51
CA GLY A 201 0.67 16.07 4.64
C GLY A 201 0.12 14.77 4.08
N ALA A 202 0.82 13.64 4.21
CA ALA A 202 0.36 12.37 3.63
C ALA A 202 -0.88 11.82 4.35
N ASN A 203 -1.83 11.27 3.58
CA ASN A 203 -2.99 10.57 4.15
C ASN A 203 -2.63 9.13 4.54
N VAL A 204 -1.80 8.49 3.72
CA VAL A 204 -1.32 7.12 3.91
C VAL A 204 0.12 6.98 3.44
N CYS A 205 0.80 5.93 3.90
CA CYS A 205 2.16 5.62 3.52
C CYS A 205 2.22 4.27 2.80
N MET A 206 2.89 4.21 1.64
CA MET A 206 3.18 2.99 0.91
C MET A 206 4.62 2.56 1.20
N MET A 207 4.77 1.33 1.68
CA MET A 207 6.05 0.81 2.18
C MET A 207 6.36 -0.52 1.49
N GLY A 208 7.58 -0.66 0.98
CA GLY A 208 8.04 -1.91 0.34
C GLY A 208 8.91 -2.75 1.28
N SER A 209 10.11 -2.26 1.58
CA SER A 209 11.13 -2.98 2.37
C SER A 209 10.63 -3.45 3.74
N ILE A 210 9.76 -2.66 4.39
CA ILE A 210 9.20 -3.00 5.70
C ILE A 210 8.36 -4.28 5.63
N PHE A 211 7.62 -4.52 4.55
CA PHE A 211 6.75 -5.69 4.39
C PHE A 211 7.41 -6.85 3.63
N ALA A 212 8.46 -6.59 2.87
CA ALA A 212 9.16 -7.62 2.08
C ALA A 212 9.79 -8.74 2.93
N GLY A 213 10.03 -8.49 4.22
CA GLY A 213 10.54 -9.49 5.17
C GLY A 213 9.46 -10.32 5.86
N CYS A 214 8.18 -10.01 5.66
CA CYS A 214 7.07 -10.67 6.35
C CYS A 214 6.70 -12.01 5.71
N ASP A 215 6.07 -12.92 6.45
CA ASP A 215 5.65 -14.25 5.98
C ASP A 215 4.77 -14.17 4.72
N GLU A 216 3.84 -13.24 4.69
CA GLU A 216 2.82 -13.07 3.65
C GLU A 216 3.37 -12.47 2.35
N SER A 217 4.57 -11.89 2.38
CA SER A 217 5.20 -11.35 1.18
C SER A 217 5.60 -12.48 0.21
N PRO A 218 5.47 -12.28 -1.11
CA PRO A 218 5.89 -13.27 -2.09
C PRO A 218 7.41 -13.45 -2.09
N GLY A 219 7.87 -14.56 -2.68
CA GLY A 219 9.30 -14.88 -2.79
C GLY A 219 9.74 -15.99 -1.84
N THR A 220 11.03 -16.28 -1.85
CA THR A 220 11.65 -17.37 -1.08
C THR A 220 12.49 -16.85 0.07
N PHE A 221 12.56 -17.65 1.13
CA PHE A 221 13.52 -17.42 2.20
C PHE A 221 14.93 -17.82 1.77
N GLU A 222 15.90 -17.02 2.16
CA GLU A 222 17.32 -17.31 2.00
C GLU A 222 18.00 -17.34 3.37
N LEU A 223 18.92 -18.27 3.54
CA LEU A 223 19.77 -18.32 4.73
C LEU A 223 21.09 -17.61 4.42
N TYR A 224 21.44 -16.59 5.19
CA TYR A 224 22.72 -15.90 5.07
C TYR A 224 23.31 -15.67 6.45
N GLN A 225 24.55 -16.14 6.65
CA GLN A 225 25.26 -16.07 7.93
C GLN A 225 24.42 -16.57 9.13
N GLY A 226 23.67 -17.65 8.92
CA GLY A 226 22.82 -18.26 9.96
C GLY A 226 21.52 -17.51 10.27
N ARG A 227 21.23 -16.39 9.59
CA ARG A 227 19.96 -15.65 9.72
C ARG A 227 19.08 -15.84 8.49
N LYS A 228 17.76 -15.75 8.69
CA LYS A 228 16.75 -15.82 7.63
C LYS A 228 16.54 -14.45 7.01
N TYR A 229 16.52 -14.42 5.68
CA TYR A 229 16.24 -13.24 4.86
C TYR A 229 15.19 -13.56 3.80
N LYS A 230 14.61 -12.53 3.18
CA LYS A 230 13.83 -12.63 1.94
C LYS A 230 14.46 -11.76 0.86
N VAL A 231 14.37 -12.24 -0.38
CA VAL A 231 14.81 -11.48 -1.57
C VAL A 231 13.87 -10.30 -1.80
N TYR A 232 14.43 -9.12 -2.03
CA TYR A 232 13.71 -7.89 -2.29
C TYR A 232 14.35 -7.15 -3.46
N ARG A 233 13.57 -6.91 -4.53
CA ARG A 233 14.06 -6.31 -5.78
C ARG A 233 13.26 -5.09 -6.20
N GLY A 234 13.95 -4.12 -6.80
CA GLY A 234 13.35 -2.87 -7.24
C GLY A 234 12.65 -3.07 -8.55
N MET A 235 11.55 -2.35 -8.79
CA MET A 235 10.87 -2.43 -10.08
C MET A 235 11.78 -1.98 -11.24
N GLY A 236 12.81 -1.19 -10.96
CA GLY A 236 13.84 -0.81 -11.93
C GLY A 236 15.07 -1.72 -11.95
N SER A 237 15.08 -2.83 -11.20
CA SER A 237 16.16 -3.83 -11.29
C SER A 237 16.04 -4.62 -12.59
N ILE A 238 17.15 -5.21 -13.04
CA ILE A 238 17.16 -6.02 -14.25
C ILE A 238 16.15 -7.18 -14.14
N ALA A 239 16.14 -7.94 -13.03
CA ALA A 239 15.23 -9.07 -12.96
C ALA A 239 13.76 -8.64 -12.86
N ALA A 240 13.43 -7.49 -12.25
CA ALA A 240 12.05 -7.00 -12.28
C ALA A 240 11.66 -6.56 -13.70
N MET A 241 12.53 -5.81 -14.38
CA MET A 241 12.29 -5.32 -15.74
C MET A 241 12.14 -6.46 -16.74
N GLU A 242 12.98 -7.50 -16.64
CA GLU A 242 12.83 -8.71 -17.45
C GLU A 242 11.51 -9.46 -17.19
N ASN A 243 10.90 -9.27 -16.02
CA ASN A 243 9.60 -9.83 -15.63
C ASN A 243 8.42 -8.85 -15.79
N GLY A 244 8.56 -7.80 -16.61
CA GLY A 244 7.42 -7.01 -17.09
C GLY A 244 7.25 -5.64 -16.47
N SER A 245 8.28 -5.05 -15.85
CA SER A 245 8.25 -3.66 -15.37
C SER A 245 9.00 -2.65 -16.26
N LYS A 246 9.32 -3.03 -17.51
CA LYS A 246 10.07 -2.16 -18.44
C LYS A 246 9.33 -0.87 -18.80
N ASP A 247 8.00 -0.94 -18.93
CA ASP A 247 7.11 0.17 -19.27
C ASP A 247 7.17 1.29 -18.24
N ARG A 248 7.25 0.92 -16.96
CA ARG A 248 7.38 1.86 -15.85
C ARG A 248 8.57 2.82 -16.03
N TYR A 249 9.65 2.36 -16.66
CA TYR A 249 10.89 3.08 -16.90
C TYR A 249 11.12 3.43 -18.38
N PHE A 250 10.05 3.39 -19.21
CA PHE A 250 10.09 3.77 -20.62
C PHE A 250 11.05 2.93 -21.49
N GLN A 251 11.26 1.66 -21.12
CA GLN A 251 12.25 0.76 -21.72
C GLN A 251 11.63 -0.51 -22.35
N GLU A 252 10.33 -0.51 -22.70
CA GLU A 252 9.61 -1.69 -23.23
C GLU A 252 10.32 -2.36 -24.42
N ASN A 253 10.81 -1.55 -25.36
CA ASN A 253 11.43 -2.02 -26.61
C ASN A 253 12.97 -2.02 -26.56
N ALA A 254 13.57 -1.78 -25.40
CA ALA A 254 15.02 -1.68 -25.27
C ALA A 254 15.69 -3.08 -25.32
N LYS A 255 16.67 -3.24 -26.22
CA LYS A 255 17.50 -4.46 -26.30
C LYS A 255 18.51 -4.56 -25.16
N LYS A 256 18.96 -3.42 -24.63
CA LYS A 256 19.88 -3.30 -23.49
C LYS A 256 19.24 -2.38 -22.46
N LEU A 257 19.10 -2.87 -21.23
CA LEU A 257 18.43 -2.14 -20.16
C LEU A 257 19.41 -1.23 -19.41
N VAL A 258 18.91 -0.08 -18.96
CA VAL A 258 19.57 0.82 -18.01
C VAL A 258 18.76 0.78 -16.71
N PRO A 259 19.18 -0.02 -15.71
CA PRO A 259 18.37 -0.23 -14.51
C PRO A 259 18.41 0.98 -13.56
N GLU A 260 17.25 1.29 -12.99
CA GLU A 260 17.04 2.33 -11.97
C GLU A 260 16.68 1.73 -10.60
N GLY A 261 17.01 0.46 -10.41
CA GLY A 261 16.87 -0.23 -9.13
C GLY A 261 17.88 -1.36 -8.98
N VAL A 262 17.99 -1.86 -7.76
CA VAL A 262 18.87 -2.96 -7.37
C VAL A 262 18.08 -4.12 -6.77
N GLU A 263 18.77 -5.22 -6.56
CA GLU A 263 18.27 -6.39 -5.85
C GLU A 263 19.06 -6.55 -4.56
N GLY A 264 18.36 -6.90 -3.50
CA GLY A 264 18.95 -7.10 -2.20
C GLY A 264 18.14 -8.11 -1.39
N ARG A 265 18.46 -8.15 -0.11
CA ARG A 265 17.77 -8.99 0.86
C ARG A 265 17.33 -8.15 2.04
N VAL A 266 16.20 -8.50 2.62
CA VAL A 266 15.68 -7.89 3.85
C VAL A 266 15.60 -8.97 4.93
N ALA A 267 15.90 -8.59 6.18
CA ALA A 267 15.81 -9.50 7.30
C ALA A 267 14.38 -10.02 7.46
N TYR A 268 14.24 -11.27 7.88
CA TYR A 268 12.94 -11.86 8.20
C TYR A 268 12.29 -11.12 9.38
N LYS A 269 10.99 -10.80 9.26
CA LYS A 269 10.25 -9.98 10.24
C LYS A 269 9.06 -10.68 10.92
N GLY A 270 8.82 -11.96 10.64
CA GLY A 270 7.62 -12.64 11.14
C GLY A 270 6.38 -12.28 10.34
N THR A 271 5.24 -12.20 11.02
CA THR A 271 3.96 -11.92 10.36
C THR A 271 3.80 -10.44 10.03
N VAL A 272 3.00 -10.12 9.02
CA VAL A 272 2.63 -8.72 8.72
C VAL A 272 1.81 -8.11 9.87
N GLU A 273 1.05 -8.91 10.60
CA GLU A 273 0.24 -8.49 11.75
C GLU A 273 1.12 -7.83 12.84
N ASP A 274 2.23 -8.48 13.21
CA ASP A 274 3.19 -7.96 14.19
C ASP A 274 3.85 -6.66 13.71
N THR A 275 4.21 -6.61 12.42
CA THR A 275 4.83 -5.43 11.81
C THR A 275 3.87 -4.24 11.81
N VAL A 276 2.62 -4.45 11.40
CA VAL A 276 1.57 -3.42 11.41
C VAL A 276 1.28 -2.95 12.83
N PHE A 277 1.24 -3.85 13.81
CA PHE A 277 1.05 -3.49 15.22
C PHE A 277 2.12 -2.49 15.70
N GLN A 278 3.40 -2.75 15.39
CA GLN A 278 4.50 -1.85 15.75
C GLN A 278 4.43 -0.50 15.02
N LEU A 279 4.08 -0.50 13.74
CA LEU A 279 3.90 0.73 12.96
C LEU A 279 2.78 1.60 13.56
N MET A 280 1.62 1.00 13.85
CA MET A 280 0.49 1.69 14.46
C MET A 280 0.81 2.18 15.87
N GLY A 281 1.56 1.40 16.66
CA GLY A 281 2.06 1.82 17.96
C GLY A 281 2.96 3.07 17.86
N GLY A 282 3.92 3.08 16.93
CA GLY A 282 4.79 4.23 16.69
C GLY A 282 4.03 5.48 16.23
N LEU A 283 3.04 5.32 15.35
CA LEU A 283 2.17 6.42 14.92
C LEU A 283 1.39 7.02 16.08
N ARG A 284 0.71 6.17 16.87
CA ARG A 284 -0.07 6.61 18.04
C ARG A 284 0.79 7.32 19.07
N SER A 285 2.00 6.82 19.34
CA SER A 285 2.96 7.50 20.22
C SER A 285 3.34 8.87 19.66
N GLY A 286 3.67 8.96 18.37
CA GLY A 286 3.99 10.22 17.72
C GLY A 286 2.84 11.24 17.78
N MET A 287 1.62 10.80 17.48
CA MET A 287 0.40 11.59 17.61
C MET A 287 0.16 12.05 19.06
N GLY A 288 0.43 11.20 20.04
CA GLY A 288 0.35 11.53 21.47
C GLY A 288 1.32 12.64 21.87
N TYR A 289 2.58 12.58 21.45
CA TYR A 289 3.57 13.64 21.70
C TYR A 289 3.21 14.96 20.99
N CYS A 290 2.58 14.90 19.82
CA CYS A 290 2.10 16.08 19.11
C CYS A 290 0.77 16.62 19.66
N GLY A 291 0.10 15.91 20.58
CA GLY A 291 -1.20 16.30 21.12
C GLY A 291 -2.32 16.28 20.08
N THR A 292 -2.28 15.35 19.13
CA THR A 292 -3.23 15.26 18.01
C THR A 292 -4.01 13.96 18.04
N HIS A 293 -5.34 14.02 18.00
CA HIS A 293 -6.23 12.86 18.11
C HIS A 293 -6.51 12.20 16.76
N THR A 294 -6.38 12.95 15.66
CA THR A 294 -6.70 12.50 14.31
C THR A 294 -5.54 12.73 13.34
N ILE A 295 -5.55 12.03 12.21
CA ILE A 295 -4.58 12.22 11.12
C ILE A 295 -4.63 13.66 10.59
N GLU A 296 -5.83 14.24 10.49
CA GLU A 296 -6.01 15.62 10.01
C GLU A 296 -5.48 16.65 11.00
N GLU A 297 -5.64 16.41 12.32
CA GLU A 297 -4.99 17.24 13.34
C GLU A 297 -3.47 17.15 13.26
N LEU A 298 -2.91 15.95 13.03
CA LEU A 298 -1.46 15.78 12.89
C LEU A 298 -0.91 16.56 11.69
N LYS A 299 -1.60 16.54 10.54
CA LYS A 299 -1.22 17.34 9.36
C LYS A 299 -1.31 18.85 9.61
N SER A 300 -2.36 19.28 10.31
CA SER A 300 -2.64 20.72 10.49
C SER A 300 -1.78 21.35 11.58
N ASN A 301 -1.47 20.59 12.63
CA ASN A 301 -0.80 21.09 13.84
C ASN A 301 0.64 20.60 14.00
N GLY A 302 1.05 19.57 13.25
CA GLY A 302 2.40 19.03 13.29
C GLY A 302 3.45 20.10 12.96
N ARG A 303 4.50 20.16 13.78
CA ARG A 303 5.62 21.10 13.60
C ARG A 303 6.93 20.35 13.53
N PHE A 304 7.79 20.77 12.62
CA PHE A 304 9.11 20.19 12.41
C PHE A 304 10.21 21.13 12.86
N ILE A 305 11.32 20.54 13.30
CA ILE A 305 12.59 21.22 13.47
C ILE A 305 13.63 20.54 12.59
N LYS A 306 14.43 21.33 11.87
CA LYS A 306 15.54 20.80 11.07
C LYS A 306 16.71 20.46 11.99
N ILE A 307 17.29 19.29 11.78
CA ILE A 307 18.42 18.80 12.57
C ILE A 307 19.67 18.64 11.71
N SER A 308 20.84 18.67 12.35
CA SER A 308 22.12 18.37 11.70
C SER A 308 22.36 16.85 11.65
N ALA A 309 23.38 16.42 10.88
CA ALA A 309 23.79 15.01 10.86
C ALA A 309 24.26 14.50 12.25
N ALA A 310 24.88 15.37 13.06
CA ALA A 310 25.27 15.03 14.43
C ALA A 310 24.04 14.78 15.31
N SER A 311 23.00 15.60 15.18
CA SER A 311 21.74 15.41 15.90
C SER A 311 20.97 14.18 15.41
N LEU A 312 21.12 13.76 14.14
CA LEU A 312 20.61 12.47 13.69
C LEU A 312 21.32 11.32 14.41
N LYS A 313 22.66 11.36 14.54
CA LYS A 313 23.41 10.36 15.32
C LYS A 313 22.96 10.34 16.78
N GLU A 314 22.75 11.51 17.39
CA GLU A 314 22.19 11.66 18.74
C GLU A 314 20.78 11.04 18.87
N SER A 315 19.95 11.16 17.83
CA SER A 315 18.57 10.64 17.84
C SER A 315 18.49 9.10 17.86
N HIS A 316 19.53 8.42 17.39
CA HIS A 316 19.65 6.97 17.46
C HIS A 316 20.36 6.56 18.77
N PRO A 317 20.15 5.34 19.32
CA PRO A 317 20.97 4.83 20.40
C PRO A 317 22.46 4.94 20.05
N HIS A 318 23.24 5.57 20.92
CA HIS A 318 24.66 5.82 20.76
C HIS A 318 25.41 5.53 22.07
N ASP A 319 26.73 5.35 21.97
CA ASP A 319 27.64 5.10 23.09
C ASP A 319 27.35 3.82 23.93
N ILE A 320 26.67 2.84 23.33
CA ILE A 320 26.36 1.53 23.93
C ILE A 320 26.46 0.40 22.89
N HIS A 321 26.64 -0.84 23.38
CA HIS A 321 26.50 -2.05 22.57
C HIS A 321 25.08 -2.62 22.75
N ILE A 322 24.32 -2.72 21.67
CA ILE A 322 22.97 -3.29 21.70
C ILE A 322 23.07 -4.80 21.91
N THR A 323 22.61 -5.29 23.04
CA THR A 323 22.61 -6.73 23.36
C THR A 323 21.38 -7.46 22.83
N LYS A 324 20.26 -6.73 22.66
CA LYS A 324 19.00 -7.25 22.14
C LYS A 324 18.26 -6.15 21.40
N GLU A 325 17.92 -6.38 20.14
CA GLU A 325 17.13 -5.46 19.33
C GLU A 325 15.65 -5.54 19.67
N ALA A 326 14.94 -4.43 19.44
CA ALA A 326 13.49 -4.35 19.58
C ALA A 326 12.81 -4.57 18.22
N PRO A 327 11.57 -5.10 18.18
CA PRO A 327 10.86 -5.36 16.92
C PRO A 327 10.68 -4.13 16.01
N ASN A 328 10.68 -2.94 16.60
CA ASN A 328 10.47 -1.65 15.95
C ASN A 328 11.77 -0.89 15.64
N TYR A 329 12.94 -1.42 16.02
CA TYR A 329 14.22 -0.72 15.84
C TYR A 329 15.38 -1.71 15.64
N SER A 330 16.03 -1.58 14.49
CA SER A 330 17.30 -2.23 14.16
C SER A 330 18.16 -1.25 13.36
N VAL A 331 19.47 -1.41 13.47
CA VAL A 331 20.47 -0.66 12.70
C VAL A 331 21.09 -1.64 11.71
N ASP A 332 21.02 -1.32 10.42
CA ASP A 332 21.79 -2.05 9.43
C ASP A 332 23.29 -1.74 9.69
N GLU A 333 24.08 -2.76 10.02
CA GLU A 333 25.55 -2.71 10.00
C GLU A 333 26.09 -2.73 8.56
#